data_AF-A0A9W8TYH7-F1
#
_entry.id   AF-A0A9W8TYH7-F1
#
_cell.length_a   1.000
_cell.length_b   1.000
_cell.length_c   1.000
_cell.angle_alpha   90.00
_cell.angle_beta   90.00
_cell.angle_gamma   90.00
#
_symmetry.space_group_name_H-M   'P 1'
#
loop_
_entity.id
_entity.type
_entity.pdbx_description
1 polymer ?
#
loop_
_entity_poly.entity_id
_entity_poly.type
_entity_poly.pdbx_seq_one_letter_code
_entity_poly.pdbx_strand_id
1 'polypeptide(L)'
;MLLAPLVCVPALPFPGGEDEVLDIFSRGGGGARNLKNFGENLPSLSSSTQTQRRASASNCTLLTEHEAKKLPEWHKIIEHADKLWGTGKRNIKTNDEHQPTVDHPSSVLRNPITQQKSVLQTKSRYRIKAGLGSADSRGAPTCMTENVTTDGLLSGTNGTASVSVTQGFSASSSFSLSESATIGVSQSYMTMLNFPEVASTMQDFATSVSITNYVSDYFTSSYDEMETVTLLVAVSDGHHCSVIESVTTCTIEGTGESQFIASGYIWFEYVDPVAGHYKYSVMLEDVLPDPASRSSYARFRGNTTAISRSSYQATCEEVS
;
A
#
# COMPACT_ATOMS: atom_id res chain seq x y z
N MET A 1 -18.95 -37.89 2.07
CA MET A 1 -17.95 -37.23 2.95
C MET A 1 -17.75 -35.85 2.37
N LEU A 2 -18.33 -34.81 2.99
CA LEU A 2 -18.16 -33.43 2.55
C LEU A 2 -16.78 -32.97 3.03
N LEU A 3 -15.84 -32.81 2.09
CA LEU A 3 -14.55 -32.20 2.37
C LEU A 3 -14.79 -30.74 2.77
N ALA A 4 -14.44 -30.39 4.01
CA ALA A 4 -14.40 -28.99 4.41
C ALA A 4 -13.37 -28.29 3.50
N PRO A 5 -13.69 -27.11 2.92
CA PRO A 5 -12.70 -26.39 2.14
C PRO A 5 -11.49 -26.09 3.02
N LEU A 6 -10.29 -26.30 2.49
CA LEU A 6 -9.03 -25.85 3.10
C LEU A 6 -9.09 -24.33 3.23
N VAL A 7 -9.60 -23.84 4.37
CA VAL A 7 -9.65 -22.42 4.65
C VAL A 7 -8.27 -22.01 5.15
N CYS A 8 -7.64 -21.09 4.43
CA CYS A 8 -6.52 -20.33 4.93
C CYS A 8 -6.98 -19.62 6.22
N VAL A 9 -6.70 -20.22 7.38
CA VAL A 9 -7.03 -19.59 8.66
C VAL A 9 -6.10 -18.38 8.78
N PRO A 10 -6.63 -17.15 8.80
CA PRO A 10 -5.79 -15.99 9.06
C PRO A 10 -5.06 -16.22 10.39
N ALA A 11 -3.76 -15.94 10.44
CA ALA A 11 -2.98 -16.09 11.66
C ALA A 11 -3.74 -15.44 12.83
N LEU A 12 -3.94 -16.18 13.92
CA LEU A 12 -4.61 -15.67 15.10
C LEU A 12 -3.91 -14.36 15.54
N PRO A 13 -4.66 -13.31 15.92
CA PRO A 13 -4.04 -12.12 16.48
C PRO A 13 -3.20 -12.53 17.68
N PHE A 14 -1.94 -12.10 17.72
CA PHE A 14 -1.09 -12.25 18.89
C PHE A 14 -1.80 -11.58 20.09
N PRO A 15 -1.93 -12.25 21.24
CA PRO A 15 -2.64 -11.69 22.39
C PRO A 15 -1.85 -10.50 22.95
N GLY A 16 -2.40 -9.28 22.88
CA GLY A 16 -1.80 -8.11 23.54
C GLY A 16 -2.11 -6.70 23.01
N GLY A 17 -3.26 -6.44 22.37
CA GLY A 17 -3.65 -5.09 21.98
C GLY A 17 -5.09 -4.80 22.36
N GLU A 18 -5.30 -4.00 23.41
CA GLU A 18 -6.60 -3.44 23.74
C GLU A 18 -6.92 -2.29 22.76
N ASP A 19 -8.15 -2.25 22.26
CA ASP A 19 -8.66 -1.20 21.39
C ASP A 19 -8.84 0.11 22.18
N GLU A 20 -7.84 1.00 22.13
CA GLU A 20 -8.01 2.39 22.53
C GLU A 20 -8.45 3.25 21.33
N VAL A 21 -9.69 3.73 21.42
CA VAL A 21 -10.24 4.81 20.60
C VAL A 21 -9.40 6.06 20.84
N LEU A 22 -8.64 6.52 19.83
CA LEU A 22 -7.79 7.70 19.96
C LEU A 22 -8.54 8.97 19.51
N ASP A 23 -8.93 9.79 20.49
CA ASP A 23 -9.24 11.20 20.34
C ASP A 23 -8.00 11.96 19.84
N ILE A 24 -8.13 12.69 18.73
CA ILE A 24 -7.05 13.54 18.20
C ILE A 24 -7.12 14.92 18.89
N PHE A 25 -6.29 15.11 19.92
CA PHE A 25 -5.86 16.44 20.34
C PHE A 25 -4.69 16.90 19.46
N SER A 26 -4.92 17.91 18.61
CA SER A 26 -3.84 18.68 17.99
C SER A 26 -3.38 19.76 18.95
N ARG A 27 -2.11 19.71 19.39
CA ARG A 27 -1.50 20.70 20.30
C ARG A 27 -0.19 21.25 19.73
N GLY A 28 -0.27 22.51 19.30
CA GLY A 28 0.82 23.50 19.19
C GLY A 28 1.65 23.42 17.91
N GLY A 29 1.95 24.51 17.20
CA GLY A 29 1.70 25.94 17.42
C GLY A 29 2.54 26.73 16.41
N GLY A 30 1.94 27.74 15.77
CA GLY A 30 2.67 28.67 14.91
C GLY A 30 1.80 29.40 13.89
N GLY A 31 1.43 30.65 14.20
CA GLY A 31 0.98 31.62 13.19
C GLY A 31 -0.54 31.75 13.00
N ALA A 32 -1.25 32.25 14.02
CA ALA A 32 -2.62 32.74 13.84
C ALA A 32 -2.62 33.96 12.89
N ARG A 33 -3.04 33.77 11.63
CA ARG A 33 -3.61 34.87 10.83
C ARG A 33 -5.09 34.95 11.16
N ASN A 34 -5.52 36.12 11.64
CA ASN A 34 -6.89 36.43 12.00
C ASN A 34 -7.78 36.40 10.75
N LEU A 35 -8.57 35.35 10.56
CA LEU A 35 -9.74 35.32 9.68
C LEU A 35 -10.99 35.22 10.56
N LYS A 36 -11.22 36.25 11.39
CA LYS A 36 -12.55 36.49 12.00
C LYS A 36 -13.37 37.26 10.98
N ASN A 37 -14.18 36.53 10.20
CA ASN A 37 -15.47 36.94 9.63
C ASN A 37 -15.78 36.08 8.40
N PHE A 38 -16.13 34.81 8.59
CA PHE A 38 -17.01 34.12 7.66
C PHE A 38 -18.03 33.32 8.47
N GLY A 39 -19.28 33.74 8.32
CA GLY A 39 -20.43 33.27 9.08
C GLY A 39 -20.79 31.83 8.74
N GLU A 40 -21.37 31.22 9.76
CA GLU A 40 -21.98 29.90 9.84
C GLU A 40 -22.85 29.56 8.62
N ASN A 41 -22.46 28.53 7.87
CA ASN A 41 -23.33 27.62 7.11
C ASN A 41 -22.45 26.53 6.45
N LEU A 42 -22.04 25.52 7.24
CA LEU A 42 -21.41 24.30 6.73
C LEU A 42 -22.49 23.20 6.66
N PRO A 43 -22.83 22.66 5.48
CA PRO A 43 -23.51 21.38 5.42
C PRO A 43 -22.52 20.29 5.82
N SER A 44 -23.01 19.36 6.66
CA SER A 44 -22.30 18.18 7.14
C SER A 44 -21.61 17.41 6.00
N LEU A 45 -20.30 17.20 6.13
CA LEU A 45 -19.56 16.24 5.31
C LEU A 45 -20.10 14.83 5.57
N SER A 46 -21.02 14.35 4.73
CA SER A 46 -21.21 12.93 4.53
C SER A 46 -20.18 12.46 3.51
N SER A 47 -19.03 11.99 4.00
CA SER A 47 -18.07 11.22 3.21
C SER A 47 -18.73 9.93 2.72
N SER A 48 -19.35 9.98 1.54
CA SER A 48 -19.78 8.77 0.83
C SER A 48 -18.58 8.19 0.09
N THR A 49 -17.64 7.61 0.82
CA THR A 49 -16.66 6.70 0.24
C THR A 49 -17.42 5.50 -0.32
N GLN A 50 -17.57 5.44 -1.65
CA GLN A 50 -17.82 4.19 -2.37
C GLN A 50 -16.58 3.32 -2.22
N THR A 51 -16.42 2.72 -1.05
CA THR A 51 -15.58 1.54 -0.86
C THR A 51 -16.29 0.41 -1.59
N GLN A 52 -16.06 0.33 -2.90
CA GLN A 52 -16.39 -0.86 -3.69
C GLN A 52 -15.81 -2.04 -2.91
N ARG A 53 -16.67 -2.93 -2.40
CA ARG A 53 -16.27 -4.18 -1.73
C ARG A 53 -15.49 -5.01 -2.75
N ARG A 54 -14.19 -4.73 -2.90
CA ARG A 54 -13.25 -5.61 -3.58
C ARG A 54 -13.28 -6.92 -2.82
N ALA A 55 -13.49 -8.02 -3.53
CA ALA A 55 -13.45 -9.36 -2.99
C ALA A 55 -12.23 -9.48 -2.07
N SER A 56 -12.45 -9.92 -0.83
CA SER A 56 -11.43 -10.03 0.21
C SER A 56 -10.20 -10.75 -0.34
N ALA A 57 -9.18 -9.99 -0.77
CA ALA A 57 -7.92 -10.59 -1.16
C ALA A 57 -7.36 -11.26 0.09
N SER A 58 -7.37 -12.59 0.13
CA SER A 58 -6.90 -13.32 1.28
C SER A 58 -5.41 -13.02 1.48
N ASN A 59 -5.01 -12.62 2.69
CA ASN A 59 -3.60 -12.42 3.05
C ASN A 59 -2.80 -13.72 3.14
N CYS A 60 -3.43 -14.83 2.77
CA CYS A 60 -2.97 -16.18 2.92
C CYS A 60 -3.33 -16.95 1.65
N THR A 61 -2.37 -17.73 1.16
CA THR A 61 -2.56 -18.64 0.03
C THR A 61 -1.98 -20.00 0.41
N LEU A 62 -2.42 -21.09 -0.21
CA LEU A 62 -1.83 -22.39 0.03
C LEU A 62 -0.40 -22.42 -0.52
N LEU A 63 0.55 -22.92 0.29
CA LEU A 63 1.91 -23.20 -0.17
C LEU A 63 1.89 -24.47 -1.01
N THR A 64 2.38 -24.41 -2.24
CA THR A 64 2.52 -25.60 -3.09
C THR A 64 3.83 -26.34 -2.81
N GLU A 65 3.90 -27.62 -3.17
CA GLU A 65 5.12 -28.43 -3.05
C GLU A 65 6.29 -27.79 -3.82
N HIS A 66 5.99 -27.25 -5.00
CA HIS A 66 6.97 -26.59 -5.85
C HIS A 66 7.53 -25.31 -5.20
N GLU A 67 6.68 -24.52 -4.53
CA GLU A 67 7.09 -23.32 -3.80
C GLU A 67 7.86 -23.66 -2.53
N ALA A 68 7.44 -24.68 -1.77
CA ALA A 68 8.14 -25.13 -0.57
C ALA A 68 9.61 -25.48 -0.87
N LYS A 69 9.86 -26.18 -1.99
CA LYS A 69 11.21 -26.53 -2.45
C LYS A 69 12.07 -25.33 -2.87
N LYS A 70 11.48 -24.15 -3.04
CA LYS A 70 12.17 -22.90 -3.37
C LYS A 70 12.45 -22.01 -2.16
N LEU A 71 12.13 -22.47 -0.94
CA LEU A 71 12.46 -21.74 0.27
C LEU A 71 13.99 -21.59 0.41
N PRO A 72 14.51 -20.43 0.84
CA PRO A 72 15.95 -20.18 0.91
C PRO A 72 16.71 -21.26 1.70
N GLU A 73 16.14 -21.69 2.82
CA GLU A 73 16.74 -22.68 3.72
C GLU A 73 16.10 -24.07 3.59
N TRP A 74 15.59 -24.42 2.40
CA TRP A 74 14.94 -25.72 2.15
C TRP A 74 15.83 -26.92 2.53
N HIS A 75 17.14 -26.81 2.35
CA HIS A 75 18.09 -27.85 2.70
C HIS A 75 18.06 -28.22 4.20
N LYS A 76 17.80 -27.27 5.11
CA LYS A 76 17.66 -27.55 6.55
C LYS A 76 16.42 -28.37 6.87
N ILE A 77 15.33 -28.21 6.10
CA ILE A 77 14.11 -29.01 6.23
C ILE A 77 14.40 -30.46 5.84
N ILE A 78 15.15 -30.67 4.77
CA ILE A 78 15.60 -31.99 4.32
C ILE A 78 16.54 -32.63 5.34
N GLU A 79 17.55 -31.90 5.82
CA GLU A 79 18.50 -32.37 6.84
C GLU A 79 17.79 -32.77 8.14
N HIS A 80 16.82 -31.97 8.59
CA HIS A 80 16.00 -32.26 9.76
C HIS A 80 15.25 -33.59 9.59
N ALA A 81 14.61 -33.80 8.44
CA ALA A 81 13.92 -35.05 8.14
C ALA A 81 14.89 -36.25 8.03
N ASP A 82 16.06 -36.07 7.41
CA ASP A 82 17.10 -37.10 7.30
C ASP A 82 17.63 -37.52 8.67
N LYS A 83 17.81 -36.56 9.59
CA LYS A 83 18.27 -36.82 10.95
C LYS A 83 17.26 -37.60 11.78
N LEU A 84 15.97 -37.32 11.60
CA LEU A 84 14.90 -37.96 12.37
C LEU A 84 14.48 -39.32 11.80
N TRP A 85 14.39 -39.42 10.47
CA TRP A 85 13.76 -40.54 9.77
C TRP A 85 14.60 -41.10 8.62
N GLY A 86 15.86 -40.69 8.48
CA GLY A 86 16.77 -41.23 7.46
C GLY A 86 16.53 -40.72 6.04
N THR A 87 17.44 -41.09 5.14
CA THR A 87 17.53 -40.60 3.76
C THR A 87 16.71 -41.44 2.77
N GLY A 88 15.64 -42.11 3.24
CA GLY A 88 14.81 -42.97 2.40
C GLY A 88 14.18 -42.21 1.22
N LYS A 89 13.88 -42.92 0.14
CA LYS A 89 13.16 -42.33 -1.01
C LYS A 89 11.81 -41.81 -0.52
N ARG A 90 11.53 -40.52 -0.76
CA ARG A 90 10.32 -39.85 -0.25
C ARG A 90 9.79 -38.80 -1.22
N ASN A 91 8.48 -38.59 -1.17
CA ASN A 91 7.78 -37.48 -1.79
C ASN A 91 7.55 -36.38 -0.76
N ILE A 92 7.51 -35.14 -1.23
CA ILE A 92 7.18 -33.98 -0.40
C ILE A 92 5.74 -33.61 -0.71
N LYS A 93 4.93 -33.36 0.31
CA LYS A 93 3.54 -32.97 0.14
C LYS A 93 3.23 -31.72 0.96
N THR A 94 2.35 -30.90 0.43
CA THR A 94 1.76 -29.73 1.07
C THR A 94 0.28 -29.72 0.72
N ASN A 95 -0.61 -29.54 1.70
CA ASN A 95 -2.05 -29.41 1.47
C ASN A 95 -2.68 -30.56 0.65
N ASP A 96 -2.23 -31.80 0.84
CA ASP A 96 -2.85 -32.96 0.18
C ASP A 96 -4.27 -33.18 0.75
N GLU A 97 -5.18 -33.72 -0.07
CA GLU A 97 -6.59 -33.96 0.29
C GLU A 97 -6.79 -35.20 1.18
N HIS A 98 -5.73 -36.00 1.40
CA HIS A 98 -5.79 -37.24 2.16
C HIS A 98 -5.37 -37.03 3.62
N GLN A 99 -6.14 -37.54 4.59
CA GLN A 99 -5.71 -37.50 5.99
C GLN A 99 -4.32 -38.15 6.19
N PRO A 100 -3.50 -37.62 7.14
CA PRO A 100 -3.79 -36.51 8.06
C PRO A 100 -3.46 -35.10 7.51
N THR A 101 -3.13 -34.93 6.22
CA THR A 101 -2.63 -33.64 5.70
C THR A 101 -3.69 -32.54 5.68
N VAL A 102 -4.97 -32.91 5.58
CA VAL A 102 -6.11 -31.98 5.57
C VAL A 102 -6.22 -31.17 6.86
N ASP A 103 -5.87 -31.78 8.01
CA ASP A 103 -5.99 -31.14 9.33
C ASP A 103 -4.76 -30.25 9.67
N HIS A 104 -3.74 -30.27 8.81
CA HIS A 104 -2.45 -29.60 9.02
C HIS A 104 -1.96 -28.92 7.73
N PRO A 105 -2.60 -27.80 7.34
CA PRO A 105 -2.25 -27.10 6.11
C PRO A 105 -0.89 -26.40 6.17
N SER A 106 -0.36 -26.11 4.98
CA SER A 106 0.75 -25.19 4.77
C SER A 106 0.27 -23.98 3.98
N SER A 107 0.61 -22.78 4.44
CA SER A 107 0.23 -21.54 3.79
C SER A 107 1.43 -20.65 3.53
N VAL A 108 1.29 -19.79 2.54
CA VAL A 108 2.10 -18.59 2.38
C VAL A 108 1.29 -17.46 2.98
N LEU A 109 1.77 -16.95 4.10
CA LEU A 109 1.26 -15.73 4.70
C LEU A 109 2.04 -14.57 4.13
N ARG A 110 1.31 -13.57 3.67
CA ARG A 110 1.95 -12.26 3.52
C ARG A 110 2.11 -11.68 4.91
N ASN A 111 3.29 -11.16 5.23
CA ASN A 111 3.47 -10.41 6.47
C ASN A 111 2.59 -9.14 6.40
N PRO A 112 1.48 -9.02 7.15
CA PRO A 112 0.77 -7.78 7.20
C PRO A 112 1.74 -6.72 7.75
N ILE A 113 1.85 -5.58 7.07
CA ILE A 113 2.56 -4.43 7.59
C ILE A 113 1.72 -3.91 8.77
N THR A 114 1.81 -4.56 9.92
CA THR A 114 1.18 -4.07 11.14
C THR A 114 2.00 -2.89 11.61
N GLN A 115 1.38 -1.72 11.60
CA GLN A 115 1.87 -0.57 12.34
C GLN A 115 2.02 -0.97 13.81
N GLN A 116 3.25 -1.23 14.25
CA GLN A 116 3.57 -1.36 15.66
C GLN A 116 4.41 -0.13 16.05
N LYS A 117 3.72 0.90 16.54
CA LYS A 117 4.38 2.09 17.09
C LYS A 117 4.64 1.85 18.58
N SER A 118 5.84 1.34 18.92
CA SER A 118 6.53 1.58 20.21
C SER A 118 7.77 0.70 20.34
N VAL A 119 8.94 1.31 20.10
CA VAL A 119 10.24 0.96 20.74
C VAL A 119 10.64 -0.52 20.74
N LEU A 120 10.95 -1.09 19.58
CA LEU A 120 12.12 -1.95 19.33
C LEU A 120 12.11 -2.41 17.86
N GLN A 121 13.28 -2.43 17.26
CA GLN A 121 13.54 -2.56 15.84
C GLN A 121 13.03 -3.88 15.22
N THR A 122 11.81 -3.89 14.66
CA THR A 122 11.40 -4.86 13.62
C THR A 122 11.39 -4.15 12.27
N LYS A 123 12.48 -4.35 11.51
CA LYS A 123 12.74 -3.77 10.19
C LYS A 123 11.87 -4.41 9.10
N SER A 124 10.62 -3.97 8.96
CA SER A 124 9.94 -4.05 7.67
C SER A 124 10.46 -2.89 6.81
N ARG A 125 11.30 -3.17 5.80
CA ARG A 125 11.92 -2.14 4.94
C ARG A 125 10.97 -1.67 3.84
N TYR A 126 9.76 -1.21 4.17
CA TYR A 126 9.04 -0.35 3.24
C TYR A 126 9.63 1.06 3.36
N ARG A 127 10.73 1.30 2.63
CA ARG A 127 11.23 2.67 2.43
C ARG A 127 10.84 3.10 1.02
N ILE A 128 9.70 3.78 0.89
CA ILE A 128 9.66 4.84 -0.12
C ILE A 128 10.72 5.84 0.37
N LYS A 129 11.90 5.78 -0.21
CA LYS A 129 12.92 6.81 0.01
C LYS A 129 12.48 8.05 -0.78
N ALA A 130 11.41 8.70 -0.33
CA ALA A 130 11.14 10.06 -0.75
C ALA A 130 12.19 10.91 -0.01
N GLY A 131 13.19 11.37 -0.74
CA GLY A 131 14.29 12.14 -0.17
C GLY A 131 13.82 13.52 0.25
N LEU A 132 13.27 13.65 1.46
CA LEU A 132 13.28 14.90 2.21
C LEU A 132 14.14 14.69 3.47
N GLY A 133 15.38 15.17 3.43
CA GLY A 133 16.17 15.45 4.64
C GLY A 133 17.16 14.40 5.15
N SER A 134 17.49 13.33 4.42
CA SER A 134 18.70 12.54 4.73
C SER A 134 19.51 12.27 3.48
N ALA A 135 20.82 12.52 3.58
CA ALA A 135 21.80 12.55 2.49
C ALA A 135 22.10 11.18 1.85
N ASP A 136 21.06 10.46 1.40
CA ASP A 136 21.17 9.33 0.46
C ASP A 136 20.60 9.83 -0.87
N SER A 137 21.50 10.17 -1.79
CA SER A 137 21.30 10.96 -3.02
C SER A 137 20.51 10.25 -4.13
N ARG A 138 19.47 9.48 -3.78
CA ARG A 138 18.60 8.78 -4.73
C ARG A 138 17.14 9.16 -4.47
N GLY A 139 16.67 10.18 -5.20
CA GLY A 139 15.24 10.42 -5.44
C GLY A 139 14.59 11.56 -4.63
N ALA A 140 15.16 12.77 -4.65
CA ALA A 140 14.34 13.95 -4.30
C ALA A 140 13.18 14.06 -5.32
N PRO A 141 11.96 14.42 -4.89
CA PRO A 141 10.87 14.63 -5.82
C PRO A 141 11.24 15.72 -6.83
N THR A 142 10.92 15.50 -8.10
CA THR A 142 11.06 16.54 -9.12
C THR A 142 9.73 17.26 -9.23
N CYS A 143 9.69 18.50 -8.74
CA CYS A 143 8.47 19.32 -8.75
C CYS A 143 8.59 20.46 -9.76
N MET A 144 7.50 20.68 -10.49
CA MET A 144 7.32 21.81 -11.39
C MET A 144 6.04 22.55 -11.01
N THR A 145 6.13 23.86 -10.87
CA THR A 145 4.98 24.72 -10.57
C THR A 145 4.69 25.57 -11.80
N GLU A 146 3.45 25.51 -12.27
CA GLU A 146 2.94 26.33 -13.36
C GLU A 146 1.76 27.17 -12.86
N ASN A 147 1.68 28.40 -13.33
CA ASN A 147 0.54 29.27 -13.05
C ASN A 147 -0.43 29.19 -14.23
N VAL A 148 -1.63 28.69 -13.98
CA VAL A 148 -2.70 28.60 -14.97
C VAL A 148 -3.63 29.80 -14.78
N THR A 149 -3.84 30.57 -15.84
CA THR A 149 -4.72 31.75 -15.79
C THR A 149 -6.08 31.41 -16.39
N THR A 150 -7.14 31.72 -15.64
CA THR A 150 -8.52 31.68 -16.13
C THR A 150 -9.04 33.09 -16.23
N ASP A 151 -9.43 33.50 -17.44
CA ASP A 151 -9.83 34.86 -17.75
C ASP A 151 -11.36 35.00 -17.80
N GLY A 152 -11.85 36.13 -17.33
CA GLY A 152 -13.25 36.55 -17.42
C GLY A 152 -13.36 38.00 -17.83
N LEU A 153 -14.10 38.25 -18.92
CA LEU A 153 -14.42 39.60 -19.37
C LEU A 153 -15.86 39.97 -18.99
N LEU A 154 -16.02 41.10 -18.29
CA LEU A 154 -17.32 41.75 -18.10
C LEU A 154 -17.27 43.13 -18.78
N SER A 155 -18.29 43.43 -19.58
CA SER A 155 -18.38 44.69 -20.33
C SER A 155 -19.79 45.25 -20.22
N GLY A 156 -19.93 46.51 -19.78
CA GLY A 156 -21.17 47.29 -19.85
C GLY A 156 -21.87 47.61 -18.53
N THR A 157 -21.49 46.98 -17.39
CA THR A 157 -21.96 47.32 -16.04
C THR A 157 -21.00 46.82 -14.95
N ASN A 158 -21.01 47.43 -13.77
CA ASN A 158 -20.44 46.83 -12.56
C ASN A 158 -21.18 45.53 -12.23
N GLY A 159 -20.46 44.48 -11.84
CA GLY A 159 -21.07 43.19 -11.54
C GLY A 159 -20.18 42.28 -10.69
N THR A 160 -20.70 41.10 -10.39
CA THR A 160 -19.93 40.01 -9.78
C THR A 160 -19.72 38.92 -10.82
N ALA A 161 -18.47 38.60 -11.13
CA ALA A 161 -18.10 37.41 -11.88
C ALA A 161 -18.02 36.21 -10.94
N SER A 162 -18.52 35.07 -11.40
CA SER A 162 -18.37 33.78 -10.73
C SER A 162 -17.34 32.97 -11.51
N VAL A 163 -16.18 32.70 -10.90
CA VAL A 163 -15.12 31.88 -11.51
C VAL A 163 -15.03 30.57 -10.73
N SER A 164 -15.28 29.45 -11.40
CA SER A 164 -15.11 28.13 -10.81
C SER A 164 -13.69 27.63 -11.06
N VAL A 165 -13.00 27.25 -9.99
CA VAL A 165 -11.61 26.79 -9.99
C VAL A 165 -11.52 25.44 -9.28
N THR A 166 -10.60 24.57 -9.70
CA THR A 166 -10.47 23.23 -9.12
C THR A 166 -9.28 23.20 -8.16
N GLN A 167 -9.53 23.20 -6.85
CA GLN A 167 -8.47 23.02 -5.84
C GLN A 167 -8.36 21.57 -5.42
N GLY A 168 -7.23 21.23 -4.82
CA GLY A 168 -7.08 19.99 -4.09
C GLY A 168 -5.85 19.23 -4.53
N PHE A 169 -5.95 17.91 -4.39
CA PHE A 169 -4.82 17.03 -4.59
C PHE A 169 -5.26 15.76 -5.31
N SER A 170 -4.49 15.37 -6.32
CA SER A 170 -4.62 14.05 -6.95
C SER A 170 -3.24 13.42 -7.09
N ALA A 171 -3.19 12.10 -7.02
CA ALA A 171 -1.97 11.33 -7.23
C ALA A 171 -2.27 10.11 -8.10
N SER A 172 -1.40 9.86 -9.07
CA SER A 172 -1.40 8.65 -9.88
C SER A 172 -0.06 7.96 -9.74
N SER A 173 -0.07 6.66 -9.46
CA SER A 173 1.13 5.86 -9.34
C SER A 173 1.11 4.69 -10.31
N SER A 174 2.28 4.37 -10.86
CA SER A 174 2.49 3.21 -11.73
C SER A 174 3.75 2.49 -11.30
N PHE A 175 3.61 1.22 -10.94
CA PHE A 175 4.71 0.37 -10.50
C PHE A 175 4.80 -0.90 -11.33
N SER A 176 6.04 -1.29 -11.61
CA SER A 176 6.39 -2.53 -12.31
C SER A 176 7.14 -3.46 -11.35
N LEU A 177 6.90 -4.76 -11.47
CA LEU A 177 7.63 -5.75 -10.67
C LEU A 177 9.05 -5.93 -11.24
N SER A 178 10.07 -5.58 -10.45
CA SER A 178 11.48 -5.77 -10.83
C SER A 178 12.00 -7.16 -10.46
N GLU A 179 11.40 -7.80 -9.46
CA GLU A 179 11.76 -9.13 -8.99
C GLU A 179 10.51 -9.83 -8.43
N SER A 180 10.20 -11.04 -8.90
CA SER A 180 9.10 -11.86 -8.35
C SER A 180 9.56 -12.67 -7.14
N ALA A 181 8.67 -12.85 -6.17
CA ALA A 181 8.88 -13.83 -5.12
C ALA A 181 8.80 -15.26 -5.69
N THR A 182 9.57 -16.19 -5.11
CA THR A 182 9.59 -17.60 -5.49
C THR A 182 8.42 -18.40 -4.89
N ILE A 183 7.74 -17.85 -3.90
CA ILE A 183 6.55 -18.40 -3.23
C ILE A 183 5.40 -17.40 -3.31
N GLY A 184 4.15 -17.88 -3.35
CA GLY A 184 2.97 -17.04 -3.56
C GLY A 184 2.87 -16.56 -5.00
N VAL A 185 3.21 -17.40 -5.99
CA VAL A 185 3.31 -16.99 -7.40
C VAL A 185 1.94 -16.89 -8.08
N SER A 186 0.93 -17.56 -7.54
CA SER A 186 -0.33 -17.81 -8.25
C SER A 186 -1.50 -16.88 -7.90
N GLN A 187 -1.31 -15.84 -7.06
CA GLN A 187 -2.42 -15.01 -6.58
C GLN A 187 -2.14 -13.51 -6.61
N SER A 188 -3.25 -12.75 -6.62
CA SER A 188 -3.29 -11.30 -6.44
C SER A 188 -3.36 -10.95 -4.97
N TYR A 189 -2.61 -9.95 -4.57
CA TYR A 189 -2.36 -9.61 -3.19
C TYR A 189 -2.64 -8.11 -2.96
N MET A 190 -3.69 -7.76 -2.21
CA MET A 190 -3.93 -6.35 -1.85
C MET A 190 -2.92 -5.86 -0.80
N THR A 191 -2.17 -4.80 -1.09
CA THR A 191 -1.30 -4.11 -0.12
C THR A 191 -1.65 -2.63 -0.05
N MET A 192 -1.34 -2.00 1.08
CA MET A 192 -1.48 -0.56 1.25
C MET A 192 -0.12 0.11 1.07
N LEU A 193 -0.04 1.05 0.14
CA LEU A 193 1.13 1.90 -0.06
C LEU A 193 0.88 3.22 0.66
N ASN A 194 1.79 3.58 1.57
CA ASN A 194 1.76 4.88 2.24
C ASN A 194 2.77 5.79 1.56
N PHE A 195 2.32 6.97 1.15
CA PHE A 195 3.14 8.01 0.54
C PHE A 195 3.33 9.14 1.55
N PRO A 196 4.59 9.50 1.88
CA PRO A 196 4.85 10.62 2.79
C PRO A 196 4.55 11.95 2.10
N GLU A 197 4.50 13.02 2.90
CA GLU A 197 4.45 14.40 2.42
C GLU A 197 5.59 14.66 1.42
N VAL A 198 5.26 15.20 0.25
CA VAL A 198 6.20 15.36 -0.88
C VAL A 198 6.61 16.82 -1.07
N ALA A 199 5.68 17.72 -0.77
CA ALA A 199 5.83 19.16 -0.82
C ALA A 199 4.90 19.76 0.25
N SER A 200 5.12 21.01 0.64
CA SER A 200 4.34 21.71 1.68
C SER A 200 2.83 21.78 1.44
N THR A 201 2.37 21.40 0.25
CA THR A 201 0.95 21.36 -0.14
C THR A 201 0.38 19.95 -0.29
N MET A 202 1.20 18.90 -0.17
CA MET A 202 0.80 17.51 -0.43
C MET A 202 0.80 16.70 0.87
N GLN A 203 -0.37 16.46 1.46
CA GLN A 203 -0.49 15.64 2.67
C GLN A 203 -0.08 14.18 2.42
N ASP A 204 0.24 13.48 3.50
CA ASP A 204 0.44 12.03 3.49
C ASP A 204 -0.85 11.32 3.07
N PHE A 205 -0.73 10.34 2.19
CA PHE A 205 -1.88 9.57 1.72
C PHE A 205 -1.55 8.08 1.61
N ALA A 206 -2.59 7.27 1.73
CA ALA A 206 -2.50 5.82 1.62
C ALA A 206 -3.39 5.32 0.48
N THR A 207 -2.91 4.32 -0.25
CA THR A 207 -3.70 3.71 -1.32
C THR A 207 -3.57 2.18 -1.33
N SER A 208 -4.64 1.50 -1.70
CA SER A 208 -4.65 0.05 -1.82
C SER A 208 -4.38 -0.39 -3.26
N VAL A 209 -3.39 -1.26 -3.44
CA VAL A 209 -3.02 -1.83 -4.74
C VAL A 209 -3.07 -3.35 -4.70
N SER A 210 -3.51 -3.96 -5.80
CA SER A 210 -3.43 -5.40 -5.99
C SER A 210 -2.13 -5.72 -6.72
N ILE A 211 -1.26 -6.49 -6.07
CA ILE A 211 0.02 -6.94 -6.66
C ILE A 211 -0.14 -8.39 -7.08
N THR A 212 0.12 -8.68 -8.34
CA THR A 212 0.35 -10.04 -8.84
C THR A 212 1.84 -10.34 -8.81
N ASN A 213 2.19 -11.56 -8.41
CA ASN A 213 3.59 -11.99 -8.33
C ASN A 213 4.12 -12.46 -9.71
N TYR A 214 3.91 -11.65 -10.76
CA TYR A 214 4.39 -11.89 -12.11
C TYR A 214 5.25 -10.72 -12.60
N VAL A 215 6.47 -11.02 -13.09
CA VAL A 215 7.49 -10.02 -13.49
C VAL A 215 7.04 -9.14 -14.68
N SER A 216 6.02 -9.56 -15.43
CA SER A 216 5.46 -8.80 -16.56
C SER A 216 4.34 -7.82 -16.17
N ASP A 217 3.90 -7.81 -14.92
CA ASP A 217 2.74 -7.04 -14.51
C ASP A 217 3.14 -5.66 -13.96
N TYR A 218 2.30 -4.68 -14.29
CA TYR A 218 2.30 -3.37 -13.65
C TYR A 218 1.01 -3.22 -12.87
N PHE A 219 1.08 -2.49 -11.76
CA PHE A 219 -0.10 -2.09 -11.02
C PHE A 219 -0.14 -0.58 -10.93
N THR A 220 -1.35 -0.04 -11.07
CA THR A 220 -1.60 1.38 -10.95
C THR A 220 -2.40 1.65 -9.69
N SER A 221 -2.21 2.86 -9.18
CA SER A 221 -3.02 3.42 -8.11
C SER A 221 -3.41 4.84 -8.48
N SER A 222 -4.60 5.25 -8.06
CA SER A 222 -5.02 6.64 -8.08
C SER A 222 -5.59 7.04 -6.73
N TYR A 223 -5.43 8.31 -6.42
CA TYR A 223 -6.04 9.02 -5.31
C TYR A 223 -6.47 10.38 -5.84
N ASP A 224 -7.68 10.82 -5.50
CA ASP A 224 -8.24 12.06 -6.02
C ASP A 224 -9.15 12.69 -4.96
N GLU A 225 -8.70 13.84 -4.45
CA GLU A 225 -9.42 14.75 -3.57
C GLU A 225 -9.39 16.16 -4.18
N MET A 226 -9.82 16.25 -5.44
CA MET A 226 -10.03 17.51 -6.14
C MET A 226 -11.47 18.00 -5.91
N GLU A 227 -11.61 19.27 -5.54
CA GLU A 227 -12.87 19.95 -5.33
C GLU A 227 -12.97 21.21 -6.21
N THR A 228 -14.17 21.49 -6.71
CA THR A 228 -14.42 22.74 -7.44
C THR A 228 -14.94 23.80 -6.47
N VAL A 229 -14.23 24.90 -6.36
CA VAL A 229 -14.63 26.07 -5.57
C VAL A 229 -15.02 27.21 -6.49
N THR A 230 -16.11 27.88 -6.15
CA THR A 230 -16.59 29.05 -6.88
C THR A 230 -16.13 30.33 -6.18
N LEU A 231 -15.31 31.12 -6.88
CA LEU A 231 -14.87 32.44 -6.46
C LEU A 231 -15.82 33.50 -6.99
N LEU A 232 -16.32 34.35 -6.09
CA LEU A 232 -17.08 35.53 -6.46
C LEU A 232 -16.14 36.73 -6.48
N VAL A 233 -15.92 37.31 -7.65
CA VAL A 233 -15.04 38.46 -7.87
C VAL A 233 -15.89 39.65 -8.25
N ALA A 234 -15.80 40.74 -7.48
CA ALA A 234 -16.42 42.01 -7.85
C ALA A 234 -15.61 42.65 -8.98
N VAL A 235 -16.27 43.02 -10.07
CA VAL A 235 -15.65 43.57 -11.27
C VAL A 235 -16.31 44.90 -11.60
N SER A 236 -15.48 45.93 -11.72
CA SER A 236 -15.93 47.25 -12.19
C SER A 236 -16.10 47.24 -13.70
N ASP A 237 -16.99 48.10 -14.21
CA ASP A 237 -17.17 48.26 -15.65
C ASP A 237 -15.84 48.61 -16.34
N GLY A 238 -15.64 48.09 -17.54
CA GLY A 238 -14.40 48.25 -18.31
C GLY A 238 -13.18 47.50 -17.75
N HIS A 239 -13.33 46.65 -16.73
CA HIS A 239 -12.22 45.86 -16.18
C HIS A 239 -12.27 44.39 -16.62
N HIS A 240 -11.10 43.85 -16.92
CA HIS A 240 -10.86 42.43 -17.19
C HIS A 240 -10.29 41.78 -15.94
N CYS A 241 -10.88 40.67 -15.48
CA CYS A 241 -10.39 39.94 -14.32
C CYS A 241 -9.81 38.58 -14.72
N SER A 242 -8.63 38.30 -14.19
CA SER A 242 -7.91 37.05 -14.36
C SER A 242 -7.73 36.39 -13.01
N VAL A 243 -8.03 35.10 -12.92
CA VAL A 243 -7.71 34.28 -11.75
C VAL A 243 -6.50 33.41 -12.09
N ILE A 244 -5.43 33.58 -11.33
CA ILE A 244 -4.21 32.80 -11.46
C ILE A 244 -4.27 31.68 -10.41
N GLU A 245 -4.25 30.44 -10.89
CA GLU A 245 -4.16 29.20 -10.12
C GLU A 245 -2.74 28.66 -10.16
N SER A 246 -2.18 28.27 -9.01
CA SER A 246 -0.87 27.61 -8.97
C SER A 246 -1.03 26.09 -8.98
N VAL A 247 -0.54 25.45 -10.03
CA VAL A 247 -0.55 24.00 -10.22
C VAL A 247 0.86 23.47 -10.01
N THR A 248 1.05 22.68 -8.96
CA THR A 248 2.33 22.01 -8.68
C THR A 248 2.22 20.54 -9.01
N THR A 249 3.03 20.09 -9.96
CA THR A 249 3.16 18.67 -10.32
C THR A 249 4.49 18.16 -9.80
N CYS A 250 4.45 17.12 -8.96
CA CYS A 250 5.64 16.45 -8.44
C CYS A 250 5.69 15.01 -8.93
N THR A 251 6.84 14.57 -9.42
CA THR A 251 7.11 13.17 -9.74
C THR A 251 8.10 12.59 -8.75
N ILE A 252 7.73 11.44 -8.17
CA ILE A 252 8.50 10.73 -7.16
C ILE A 252 8.81 9.36 -7.72
N GLU A 253 10.08 8.94 -7.69
CA GLU A 253 10.43 7.55 -7.95
C GLU A 253 10.33 6.73 -6.67
N GLY A 254 9.64 5.60 -6.74
CA GLY A 254 9.42 4.71 -5.62
C GLY A 254 9.95 3.31 -5.90
N THR A 255 10.56 2.70 -4.89
CA THR A 255 10.82 1.26 -4.84
C THR A 255 10.14 0.66 -3.63
N GLY A 256 9.58 -0.54 -3.77
CA GLY A 256 9.00 -1.27 -2.65
C GLY A 256 9.33 -2.75 -2.72
N GLU A 257 9.08 -3.42 -1.60
CA GLU A 257 9.30 -4.85 -1.44
C GLU A 257 8.11 -5.43 -0.65
N SER A 258 7.59 -6.57 -1.10
CA SER A 258 6.56 -7.35 -0.43
C SER A 258 7.16 -8.69 0.03
N GLN A 259 7.05 -8.98 1.32
CA GLN A 259 7.55 -10.22 1.91
C GLN A 259 6.42 -11.27 1.99
N PHE A 260 6.70 -12.45 1.46
CA PHE A 260 5.88 -13.64 1.55
C PHE A 260 6.58 -14.64 2.47
N ILE A 261 5.89 -15.16 3.47
CA ILE A 261 6.43 -16.03 4.52
C ILE A 261 5.68 -17.37 4.46
N ALA A 262 6.39 -18.47 4.22
CA ALA A 262 5.81 -19.80 4.30
C ALA A 262 5.62 -20.21 5.77
N SER A 263 4.48 -20.83 6.07
CA SER A 263 4.03 -21.23 7.41
C SER A 263 3.28 -22.57 7.35
N GLY A 264 3.29 -23.35 8.44
CA GLY A 264 2.53 -24.59 8.54
C GLY A 264 3.36 -25.85 8.25
N TYR A 265 2.70 -26.93 7.82
CA TYR A 265 3.30 -28.28 7.81
C TYR A 265 3.78 -28.78 6.45
N ILE A 266 5.03 -29.21 6.38
CA ILE A 266 5.56 -29.99 5.26
C ILE A 266 5.45 -31.47 5.59
N TRP A 267 4.89 -32.25 4.68
CA TRP A 267 4.73 -33.69 4.82
C TRP A 267 5.78 -34.44 3.98
N PHE A 268 6.36 -35.49 4.57
CA PHE A 268 7.29 -36.42 3.95
C PHE A 268 6.61 -37.78 3.83
N GLU A 269 6.41 -38.25 2.60
CA GLU A 269 5.84 -39.57 2.31
C GLU A 269 6.92 -40.50 1.78
N TYR A 270 7.40 -41.42 2.61
CA TYR A 270 8.41 -42.39 2.25
C TYR A 270 7.81 -43.53 1.42
N VAL A 271 8.60 -44.07 0.49
CA VAL A 271 8.23 -45.24 -0.32
C VAL A 271 8.18 -46.50 0.54
N ASP A 272 9.16 -46.65 1.45
CA ASP A 272 9.25 -47.73 2.42
C ASP A 272 9.02 -47.18 3.83
N PRO A 273 8.45 -47.96 4.77
CA PRO A 273 8.18 -47.46 6.11
C PRO A 273 9.50 -47.20 6.84
N VAL A 274 9.65 -45.99 7.37
CA VAL A 274 10.76 -45.66 8.26
C VAL A 274 10.19 -45.53 9.67
N ALA A 275 10.85 -46.12 10.66
CA ALA A 275 10.38 -46.12 12.06
C ALA A 275 8.89 -46.49 12.22
N GLY A 276 8.40 -47.41 11.39
CA GLY A 276 7.03 -47.94 11.44
C GLY A 276 5.96 -47.12 10.70
N HIS A 277 6.30 -45.98 10.09
CA HIS A 277 5.33 -45.13 9.38
C HIS A 277 5.81 -44.74 7.98
N TYR A 278 4.86 -44.47 7.09
CA TYR A 278 5.12 -43.97 5.73
C TYR A 278 5.07 -42.44 5.67
N LYS A 279 4.39 -41.78 6.60
CA LYS A 279 4.15 -40.33 6.56
C LYS A 279 4.61 -39.67 7.85
N TYR A 280 5.33 -38.57 7.68
CA TYR A 280 5.79 -37.70 8.77
C TYR A 280 5.57 -36.24 8.39
N SER A 281 5.35 -35.37 9.37
CA SER A 281 5.24 -33.93 9.16
C SER A 281 6.25 -33.17 10.00
N VAL A 282 6.64 -32.00 9.51
CA VAL A 282 7.37 -30.99 10.25
C VAL A 282 6.64 -29.66 10.14
N MET A 283 6.58 -28.92 11.23
CA MET A 283 6.14 -27.52 11.20
C MET A 283 7.31 -26.65 10.73
N LEU A 284 7.09 -25.81 9.71
CA LEU A 284 8.12 -24.96 9.13
C LEU A 284 8.76 -24.05 10.18
N GLU A 285 7.97 -23.52 11.10
CA GLU A 285 8.39 -22.67 12.21
C GLU A 285 9.35 -23.36 13.18
N ASP A 286 9.20 -24.67 13.40
CA ASP A 286 10.06 -25.42 14.33
C ASP A 286 11.44 -25.66 13.72
N VAL A 287 11.50 -25.85 12.40
CA VAL A 287 12.75 -26.12 11.68
C VAL A 287 13.44 -24.82 11.26
N LEU A 288 12.67 -23.82 10.84
CA LEU A 288 13.09 -22.50 10.37
C LEU A 288 12.43 -21.40 11.22
N PRO A 289 12.87 -21.20 12.47
CA PRO A 289 12.24 -20.23 13.39
C PRO A 289 12.39 -18.79 12.91
N ASP A 290 13.48 -18.47 12.21
CA ASP A 290 13.68 -17.16 11.59
C ASP A 290 12.76 -17.01 10.36
N PRO A 291 11.83 -16.03 10.35
CA PRO A 291 10.95 -15.81 9.22
C PRO A 291 11.71 -15.56 7.91
N ALA A 292 12.88 -14.90 7.94
CA ALA A 292 13.64 -14.61 6.72
C ALA A 292 14.12 -15.90 6.01
N SER A 293 14.40 -16.96 6.79
CA SER A 293 14.80 -18.28 6.28
C SER A 293 13.69 -19.01 5.51
N ARG A 294 12.43 -18.63 5.74
CA ARG A 294 11.22 -19.16 5.08
C ARG A 294 10.45 -18.10 4.30
N SER A 295 11.15 -17.02 3.91
CA SER A 295 10.56 -15.91 3.15
C SER A 295 11.05 -15.85 1.71
N SER A 296 10.20 -15.30 0.84
CA SER A 296 10.62 -14.73 -0.44
C SER A 296 10.12 -13.31 -0.58
N TYR A 297 10.80 -12.52 -1.40
CA TYR A 297 10.49 -11.11 -1.61
C TYR A 297 10.11 -10.87 -3.05
N ALA A 298 9.07 -10.06 -3.26
CA ALA A 298 8.77 -9.46 -4.55
C ALA A 298 9.12 -7.98 -4.49
N ARG A 299 9.92 -7.49 -5.43
CA ARG A 299 10.35 -6.10 -5.49
C ARG A 299 9.71 -5.40 -6.66
N PHE A 300 9.31 -4.16 -6.45
CA PHE A 300 8.73 -3.32 -7.48
C PHE A 300 9.38 -1.94 -7.51
N ARG A 301 9.40 -1.34 -8.69
CA ARG A 301 9.84 0.03 -8.93
C ARG A 301 8.83 0.74 -9.81
N GLY A 302 8.62 2.01 -9.53
CA GLY A 302 7.67 2.82 -10.25
C GLY A 302 7.85 4.30 -9.99
N ASN A 303 6.87 5.06 -10.44
CA ASN A 303 6.77 6.46 -10.13
C ASN A 303 5.36 6.80 -9.62
N THR A 304 5.29 7.90 -8.90
CA THR A 304 4.07 8.55 -8.46
C THR A 304 4.11 9.98 -8.94
N THR A 305 3.11 10.37 -9.71
CA THR A 305 2.88 11.75 -10.11
C THR A 305 1.77 12.29 -9.24
N ALA A 306 2.08 13.32 -8.46
CA ALA A 306 1.15 14.04 -7.62
C ALA A 306 0.92 15.43 -8.19
N ILE A 307 -0.34 15.85 -8.26
CA ILE A 307 -0.77 17.16 -8.74
C ILE A 307 -1.49 17.84 -7.59
N SER A 308 -0.97 18.98 -7.17
CA SER A 308 -1.59 19.86 -6.19
C SER A 308 -2.02 21.14 -6.89
N ARG A 309 -3.27 21.53 -6.71
CA ARG A 309 -3.80 22.82 -7.15
C ARG A 309 -4.09 23.67 -5.94
N SER A 310 -3.36 24.77 -5.82
CA SER A 310 -3.40 25.62 -4.63
C SER A 310 -3.20 27.09 -5.00
N SER A 311 -3.66 27.98 -4.13
CA SER A 311 -3.54 29.43 -4.26
C SER A 311 -4.31 30.03 -5.44
N TYR A 312 -5.14 31.03 -5.15
CA TYR A 312 -5.84 31.82 -6.13
C TYR A 312 -5.49 33.27 -5.93
N GLN A 313 -4.99 33.91 -6.99
CA GLN A 313 -4.87 35.35 -7.03
C GLN A 313 -5.79 35.87 -8.13
N ALA A 314 -6.78 36.66 -7.73
CA ALA A 314 -7.62 37.40 -8.69
C ALA A 314 -6.98 38.77 -8.92
N THR A 315 -6.72 39.10 -10.19
CA THR A 315 -6.26 40.42 -10.63
C THR A 315 -7.27 40.99 -11.60
N CYS A 316 -7.73 42.21 -11.36
CA CYS A 316 -8.65 42.93 -12.25
C CYS A 316 -7.97 44.20 -12.75
N GLU A 317 -7.87 44.34 -14.07
CA GLU A 317 -7.17 45.45 -14.73
C GLU A 317 -8.11 46.15 -15.71
N GLU A 318 -7.96 47.46 -15.86
CA GLU A 318 -8.76 48.27 -16.80
C GLU A 318 -8.36 47.95 -18.24
N VAL A 319 -9.33 47.72 -19.12
CA VAL A 319 -9.09 47.46 -20.54
C VAL A 319 -8.94 48.79 -21.27
N SER A 320 -7.70 49.12 -21.67
CA SER A 320 -7.36 50.35 -22.41
C SER A 320 -7.83 50.36 -23.86
#